data_AF-A0A3M1NC69-F1
#
_entry.id   AF-A0A3M1NC69-F1
#
_cell.length_a   1.000
_cell.length_b   1.000
_cell.length_c   1.000
_cell.angle_alpha   90.00
_cell.angle_beta   90.00
_cell.angle_gamma   90.00
#
_symmetry.space_group_name_H-M   'P 1'
#
loop_
_entity.id
_entity.type
_entity.pdbx_description
1 polymer ?
#
loop_
_entity_poly.entity_id
_entity_poly.type
_entity_poly.pdbx_seq_one_letter_code
_entity_poly.pdbx_strand_id
1 'polypeptide(L)'
;MDDAEDAFVIWHEYGHAILEAAAPGLLATTEGQALHEGWGDYWAASYIRSLIERGVSKRQDWQQLFKWDSGDGAPELWGGRRLDHNGHYPDDTPCARGVSPCDIWKDGTLWATTLMEVYDVVGREVLDALNFHAFRYLSPPVTMADAAEAIIQADYDHFDGAHVGTLLDIFGNRGFVDPAAFGPVINHEPLPATEQLGGTVPVVVQATGPSSPVATVRVVYGYDAAPDRTMVLTPEEGDRFTGALPLPETAATVAYYVEAEDALGRISRLPAGAPAQTLQFTVGPDHEAPVVEHTPIASASLAAWPVEVVAHVEDNLGVDTVWVDFTLEVPGSETVEADTFGLSLADGLYRGAFPVPVARVPSGSMVRYRVHARDRAAAGNETVLPEDGTFDFVVTAEGVLRLYNFETTEQAVTATGAWSRG
;
A
#
# COMPACT_ATOMS: atom_id res chain seq x y z
N MET A 1 24.99 20.84 30.26
CA MET A 1 25.28 20.47 28.86
C MET A 1 24.32 21.28 27.99
N ASP A 2 24.56 21.40 26.69
CA ASP A 2 23.56 21.99 25.79
C ASP A 2 22.77 20.85 25.14
N ASP A 3 21.51 20.70 25.53
CA ASP A 3 20.58 19.65 25.12
C ASP A 3 20.42 19.62 23.59
N ALA A 4 20.56 20.78 22.92
CA ALA A 4 20.45 20.92 21.47
C ALA A 4 21.61 20.30 20.70
N GLU A 5 22.67 19.84 21.38
CA GLU A 5 23.78 19.12 20.75
C GLU A 5 23.61 17.58 20.82
N ASP A 6 22.63 17.07 21.59
CA ASP A 6 22.33 15.63 21.62
C ASP A 6 21.25 15.27 20.61
N ALA A 7 21.63 14.49 19.58
CA ALA A 7 20.69 13.99 18.59
C ALA A 7 19.54 13.19 19.22
N PHE A 8 19.74 12.49 20.35
CA PHE A 8 18.64 11.80 21.02
C PHE A 8 17.57 12.78 21.52
N VAL A 9 17.98 13.92 22.11
CA VAL A 9 17.03 14.95 22.58
C VAL A 9 16.25 15.53 21.41
N ILE A 10 16.93 15.96 20.34
CA ILE A 10 16.26 16.55 19.17
C ILE A 10 15.22 15.60 18.57
N TRP A 11 15.59 14.32 18.39
CA TRP A 11 14.66 13.35 17.81
C TRP A 11 13.52 13.00 18.78
N HIS A 12 13.79 12.87 20.09
CA HIS A 12 12.77 12.62 21.10
C HIS A 12 11.70 13.72 21.11
N GLU A 13 12.12 14.98 21.22
CA GLU A 13 11.21 16.14 21.24
C GLU A 13 10.44 16.28 19.92
N TYR A 14 11.08 15.99 18.78
CA TYR A 14 10.38 15.96 17.50
C TYR A 14 9.34 14.83 17.43
N GLY A 15 9.61 13.69 18.08
CA GLY A 15 8.67 12.58 18.23
C GLY A 15 7.37 13.02 18.92
N HIS A 16 7.46 13.82 19.98
CA HIS A 16 6.27 14.42 20.61
C HIS A 16 5.47 15.29 19.63
N ALA A 17 6.16 16.14 18.85
CA ALA A 17 5.50 17.01 17.89
C ALA A 17 4.75 16.23 16.80
N ILE A 18 5.33 15.11 16.32
CA ILE A 18 4.66 14.24 15.35
C ILE A 18 3.41 13.60 15.96
N LEU A 19 3.53 13.01 17.16
CA LEU A 19 2.41 12.34 17.82
C LEU A 19 1.27 13.31 18.14
N GLU A 20 1.57 14.49 18.68
CA GLU A 20 0.55 15.50 18.99
C GLU A 20 -0.13 16.04 17.72
N ALA A 21 0.60 16.16 16.61
CA ALA A 21 0.02 16.59 15.34
C ALA A 21 -0.92 15.53 14.74
N ALA A 22 -0.59 14.24 14.91
CA ALA A 22 -1.37 13.13 14.36
C ALA A 22 -2.56 12.74 15.25
N ALA A 23 -2.36 12.76 16.57
CA ALA A 23 -3.32 12.36 17.58
C ALA A 23 -3.30 13.38 18.74
N PRO A 24 -3.99 14.52 18.61
CA PRO A 24 -3.90 15.59 19.60
C PRO A 24 -4.58 15.22 20.93
N GLY A 25 -4.03 15.72 22.04
CA GLY A 25 -4.65 15.66 23.36
C GLY A 25 -4.37 14.39 24.19
N LEU A 26 -3.49 13.50 23.73
CA LEU A 26 -3.15 12.27 24.47
C LEU A 26 -2.43 12.55 25.80
N LEU A 27 -1.79 13.72 25.96
CA LEU A 27 -1.13 14.16 27.20
C LEU A 27 -2.09 14.43 28.38
N ALA A 28 -3.40 14.29 28.19
CA ALA A 28 -4.41 14.58 29.20
C ALA A 28 -4.39 13.62 30.40
N THR A 29 -3.78 12.43 30.27
CA THR A 29 -3.64 11.44 31.36
C THR A 29 -2.17 11.17 31.66
N THR A 30 -1.87 10.71 32.88
CA THR A 30 -0.49 10.32 33.26
C THR A 30 0.03 9.16 32.40
N GLU A 31 -0.84 8.22 32.05
CA GLU A 31 -0.48 7.12 31.16
C GLU A 31 -0.23 7.60 29.72
N GLY A 32 -1.05 8.52 29.21
CA GLY A 32 -0.82 9.14 27.90
C GLY A 32 0.48 9.96 27.85
N GLN A 33 0.87 10.60 28.96
CA GLN A 33 2.20 11.22 29.09
C GLN A 33 3.32 10.19 29.03
N ALA A 34 3.20 9.06 29.74
CA ALA A 34 4.18 7.98 29.68
C ALA A 34 4.27 7.35 28.28
N LEU A 35 3.14 7.22 27.57
CA LEU A 35 3.11 6.78 26.17
C LEU A 35 3.84 7.76 25.25
N HIS A 36 3.62 9.08 25.43
CA HIS A 36 4.35 10.12 24.69
C HIS A 36 5.86 10.02 24.90
N GLU A 37 6.31 9.87 26.15
CA GLU A 37 7.70 9.68 26.52
C GLU A 37 8.30 8.43 25.87
N GLY A 38 7.59 7.31 25.95
CA GLY A 38 8.02 6.06 25.33
C GLY A 38 8.10 6.16 23.81
N TRP A 39 7.17 6.85 23.16
CA TRP A 39 7.22 7.05 21.72
C TRP A 39 8.40 7.92 21.29
N GLY A 40 8.66 9.02 22.00
CA GLY A 40 9.83 9.86 21.75
C GLY A 40 11.13 9.08 21.90
N ASP A 41 11.24 8.23 22.92
CA ASP A 41 12.39 7.36 23.14
C ASP A 41 12.58 6.32 22.03
N TYR A 42 11.50 5.64 21.61
CA TYR A 42 11.55 4.73 20.47
C TYR A 42 12.02 5.46 19.20
N TRP A 43 11.42 6.62 18.89
CA TRP A 43 11.70 7.36 17.66
C TRP A 43 13.17 7.82 17.59
N ALA A 44 13.72 8.26 18.73
CA ALA A 44 15.13 8.60 18.81
C ALA A 44 16.03 7.35 18.70
N ALA A 45 15.72 6.27 19.42
CA ALA A 45 16.50 5.05 19.42
C ALA A 45 16.49 4.35 18.05
N SER A 46 15.33 4.24 17.40
CA SER A 46 15.15 3.61 16.09
C SER A 46 15.93 4.34 15.00
N TYR A 47 15.92 5.68 15.04
CA TYR A 47 16.72 6.50 14.13
C TYR A 47 18.22 6.28 14.33
N ILE A 48 18.72 6.38 15.56
CA ILE A 48 20.14 6.18 15.84
C ILE A 48 20.58 4.76 15.49
N ARG A 49 19.80 3.75 15.84
CA ARG A 49 20.07 2.36 15.45
C ARG A 49 20.17 2.21 13.93
N SER A 50 19.27 2.82 13.17
CA SER A 50 19.34 2.76 11.69
C SER A 50 20.61 3.38 11.10
N LEU A 51 21.20 4.38 11.78
CA LEU A 51 22.48 4.95 11.37
C LEU A 51 23.65 4.00 11.67
N ILE A 52 23.56 3.25 12.76
CA ILE A 52 24.55 2.25 13.14
C ILE A 52 24.53 1.08 12.16
N GLU A 53 23.34 0.54 11.87
CA GLU A 53 23.15 -0.60 10.96
C GLU A 53 23.58 -0.26 9.52
N ARG A 54 23.37 0.99 9.08
CA ARG A 54 23.89 1.49 7.79
C ARG A 54 25.39 1.79 7.78
N GLY A 55 26.07 1.66 8.92
CA GLY A 55 27.50 1.95 9.04
C GLY A 55 27.87 3.44 8.92
N VAL A 56 26.90 4.34 9.04
CA VAL A 56 27.12 5.79 8.94
C VAL A 56 27.40 6.44 10.30
N SER A 57 27.06 5.77 11.40
CA SER A 57 27.38 6.19 12.76
C SER A 57 28.56 5.41 13.34
N LYS A 58 29.42 6.10 14.10
CA LYS A 58 30.49 5.46 14.90
C LYS A 58 30.00 4.98 16.27
N ARG A 59 28.83 5.44 16.74
CA ARG A 59 28.21 4.92 17.97
C ARG A 59 27.76 3.48 17.75
N GLN A 60 27.67 2.70 18.83
CA GLN A 60 27.21 1.30 18.80
C GLN A 60 26.15 1.02 19.89
N ASP A 61 25.87 2.02 20.71
CA ASP A 61 25.10 1.96 21.94
C ASP A 61 23.74 2.66 21.78
N TRP A 62 22.95 2.25 20.79
CA TRP A 62 21.63 2.86 20.53
C TRP A 62 20.66 2.74 21.71
N GLN A 63 20.86 1.76 22.60
CA GLN A 63 20.04 1.58 23.80
C GLN A 63 20.27 2.68 24.84
N GLN A 64 21.38 3.43 24.77
CA GLN A 64 21.71 4.48 25.73
C GLN A 64 21.30 5.85 25.18
N LEU A 65 20.17 6.36 25.68
CA LEU A 65 19.60 7.64 25.27
C LEU A 65 20.23 8.77 26.08
N PHE A 66 20.27 9.95 25.45
CA PHE A 66 20.70 11.22 26.05
C PHE A 66 22.12 11.17 26.62
N LYS A 67 23.01 10.39 26.00
CA LYS A 67 24.37 10.17 26.49
C LYS A 67 25.19 11.46 26.54
N TRP A 68 25.04 12.36 25.56
CA TRP A 68 25.75 13.63 25.60
C TRP A 68 25.13 14.55 26.64
N ASP A 69 23.80 14.64 26.67
CA ASP A 69 23.08 15.50 27.60
C ASP A 69 23.33 15.12 29.08
N SER A 70 23.32 13.83 29.38
CA SER A 70 23.67 13.24 30.69
C SER A 70 25.15 13.37 31.08
N GLY A 71 26.00 13.89 30.20
CA GLY A 71 27.46 13.90 30.38
C GLY A 71 28.05 12.52 30.56
N ASP A 72 27.57 11.58 29.76
CA ASP A 72 27.98 10.17 29.77
C ASP A 72 27.78 9.52 31.15
N GLY A 73 26.67 9.88 31.82
CA GLY A 73 26.33 9.39 33.15
C GLY A 73 27.23 9.93 34.26
N ALA A 74 27.79 11.13 34.09
CA ALA A 74 28.55 11.81 35.13
C ALA A 74 27.73 11.92 36.43
N PRO A 75 28.27 11.55 37.62
CA PRO A 75 27.52 11.55 38.88
C PRO A 75 26.94 12.92 39.28
N GLU A 76 27.51 14.00 38.76
CA GLU A 76 27.08 15.37 38.99
C GLU A 76 25.91 15.80 38.08
N LEU A 77 25.54 14.97 37.10
CA LEU A 77 24.42 15.13 36.17
C LEU A 77 23.42 13.96 36.33
N TRP A 78 22.34 13.99 35.55
CA TRP A 78 21.39 12.89 35.50
C TRP A 78 21.94 11.74 34.62
N GLY A 79 21.57 10.49 34.91
CA GLY A 79 22.20 9.30 34.30
C GLY A 79 21.76 8.93 32.87
N GLY A 80 20.97 9.78 32.20
CA GLY A 80 20.33 9.44 30.93
C GLY A 80 19.22 8.39 31.10
N ARG A 81 18.77 7.82 29.97
CA ARG A 81 17.83 6.69 29.94
C ARG A 81 18.41 5.52 29.15
N ARG A 82 17.97 4.31 29.50
CA ARG A 82 18.37 3.09 28.80
C ARG A 82 17.13 2.26 28.41
N LEU A 83 17.13 1.74 27.18
CA LEU A 83 16.08 0.83 26.69
C LEU A 83 16.43 -0.62 26.99
N ASP A 84 16.23 -1.02 28.24
CA ASP A 84 16.41 -2.38 28.74
C ASP A 84 15.35 -2.76 29.78
N HIS A 85 14.16 -2.16 29.68
CA HIS A 85 13.07 -2.40 30.60
C HIS A 85 12.46 -3.79 30.38
N ASN A 86 12.67 -4.72 31.32
CA ASN A 86 12.22 -6.12 31.23
C ASN A 86 10.85 -6.39 31.88
N GLY A 87 10.13 -5.34 32.29
CA GLY A 87 8.84 -5.47 32.98
C GLY A 87 7.68 -5.89 32.08
N HIS A 88 6.52 -6.04 32.72
CA HIS A 88 5.24 -6.45 32.13
C HIS A 88 4.15 -5.42 32.44
N TYR A 89 3.37 -5.04 31.43
CA TYR A 89 2.23 -4.13 31.58
C TYR A 89 1.00 -4.87 32.13
N PRO A 90 0.18 -4.27 33.01
CA PRO A 90 0.38 -2.98 33.67
C PRO A 90 1.17 -3.09 34.99
N ASP A 91 1.60 -4.28 35.39
CA ASP A 91 2.22 -4.55 36.70
C ASP A 91 3.43 -3.66 36.99
N ASP A 92 4.29 -3.45 35.98
CA ASP A 92 5.50 -2.64 36.06
C ASP A 92 5.34 -1.20 35.54
N THR A 93 4.10 -0.74 35.36
CA THR A 93 3.78 0.66 34.98
C THR A 93 2.86 1.32 36.02
N PRO A 94 3.41 1.87 37.12
CA PRO A 94 2.63 2.56 38.15
C PRO A 94 1.76 3.72 37.64
N CYS A 95 2.17 4.43 36.57
CA CYS A 95 1.36 5.48 35.92
C CYS A 95 0.03 4.92 35.39
N ALA A 96 0.08 3.80 34.66
CA ALA A 96 -1.11 3.13 34.14
C ALA A 96 -1.99 2.56 35.25
N ARG A 97 -1.38 2.08 36.35
CA ARG A 97 -2.12 1.57 37.52
C ARG A 97 -2.67 2.67 38.43
N GLY A 98 -2.34 3.94 38.18
CA GLY A 98 -2.69 5.06 39.07
C GLY A 98 -2.07 4.95 40.46
N VAL A 99 -0.90 4.33 40.58
CA VAL A 99 -0.21 4.09 41.86
C VAL A 99 1.00 5.03 41.99
N SER A 100 1.12 5.71 43.13
CA SER A 100 2.26 6.58 43.44
C SER A 100 3.36 5.87 44.26
N PRO A 101 4.65 6.22 44.07
CA PRO A 101 5.14 7.18 43.07
C PRO A 101 5.07 6.59 41.66
N CYS A 102 4.64 7.40 40.70
CA CYS A 102 4.63 7.07 39.29
C CYS A 102 5.66 7.93 38.55
N ASP A 103 6.31 7.37 37.53
CA ASP A 103 7.38 8.02 36.77
C ASP A 103 7.12 7.80 35.28
N ILE A 104 6.66 8.85 34.59
CA ILE A 104 6.27 8.78 33.18
C ILE A 104 7.43 8.39 32.27
N TRP A 105 8.66 8.79 32.64
CA TRP A 105 9.85 8.50 31.86
C TRP A 105 10.20 7.03 31.96
N LYS A 106 10.14 6.48 33.18
CA LYS A 106 10.40 5.06 33.43
C LYS A 106 9.32 4.17 32.81
N ASP A 107 8.05 4.48 33.00
CA ASP A 107 6.94 3.71 32.40
C ASP A 107 7.02 3.76 30.87
N GLY A 108 7.35 4.93 30.30
CA GLY A 108 7.59 5.08 28.87
C GLY A 108 8.72 4.19 28.33
N THR A 109 9.77 3.92 29.13
CA THR A 109 10.84 3.01 28.66
C THR A 109 10.36 1.57 28.45
N LEU A 110 9.30 1.10 29.13
CA LEU A 110 8.71 -0.21 28.85
C LEU A 110 8.13 -0.24 27.43
N TRP A 111 7.36 0.79 27.07
CA TRP A 111 6.79 0.94 25.73
C TRP A 111 7.89 1.01 24.66
N ALA A 112 8.87 1.91 24.84
CA ALA A 112 9.97 2.09 23.90
C ALA A 112 10.81 0.81 23.72
N THR A 113 11.12 0.10 24.80
CA THR A 113 11.87 -1.16 24.75
C THR A 113 11.09 -2.21 23.96
N THR A 114 9.78 -2.32 24.20
CA THR A 114 8.91 -3.28 23.50
C THR A 114 8.84 -3.00 22.00
N LEU A 115 8.73 -1.74 21.58
CA LEU A 115 8.79 -1.38 20.17
C LEU A 115 10.15 -1.72 19.54
N MET A 116 11.26 -1.60 20.28
CA MET A 116 12.57 -2.03 19.78
C MET A 116 12.68 -3.57 19.65
N GLU A 117 11.93 -4.35 20.43
CA GLU A 117 11.80 -5.80 20.21
C GLU A 117 11.02 -6.12 18.95
N VAL A 118 9.97 -5.33 18.64
CA VAL A 118 9.25 -5.45 17.36
C VAL A 118 10.18 -5.09 16.20
N TYR A 119 10.95 -4.00 16.32
CA TYR A 119 11.96 -3.60 15.33
C TYR A 119 12.91 -4.76 15.02
N ASP A 120 13.37 -5.51 16.02
CA ASP A 120 14.30 -6.64 15.84
C ASP A 120 13.78 -7.72 14.87
N VAL A 121 12.45 -7.83 14.74
CA VAL A 121 11.80 -8.88 13.94
C VAL A 121 11.27 -8.34 12.61
N VAL A 122 10.53 -7.23 12.63
CA VAL A 122 9.84 -6.71 11.43
C VAL A 122 10.63 -5.61 10.71
N GLY A 123 11.66 -5.07 11.36
CA GLY A 123 12.46 -3.97 10.83
C GLY A 123 11.84 -2.59 11.05
N ARG A 124 12.66 -1.55 10.84
CA ARG A 124 12.29 -0.16 11.12
C ARG A 124 11.18 0.35 10.22
N GLU A 125 11.30 0.13 8.92
CA GLU A 125 10.43 0.74 7.92
C GLU A 125 8.97 0.30 8.13
N VAL A 126 8.77 -0.99 8.41
CA VAL A 126 7.45 -1.55 8.72
C VAL A 126 6.94 -0.99 10.05
N LEU A 127 7.75 -1.01 11.12
CA LEU A 127 7.28 -0.55 12.43
C LEU A 127 7.00 0.96 12.48
N ASP A 128 7.83 1.78 11.85
CA ASP A 128 7.61 3.23 11.74
C ASP A 128 6.31 3.50 10.97
N ALA A 129 6.07 2.80 9.86
CA ALA A 129 4.82 2.90 9.11
C ALA A 129 3.63 2.49 9.98
N LEU A 130 3.67 1.32 10.62
CA LEU A 130 2.60 0.83 11.50
C LEU A 130 2.24 1.84 12.58
N ASN A 131 3.22 2.47 13.23
CA ASN A 131 2.96 3.50 14.24
C ASN A 131 2.30 4.76 13.65
N PHE A 132 2.78 5.26 12.51
CA PHE A 132 2.13 6.39 11.85
C PHE A 132 0.71 6.07 11.38
N HIS A 133 0.46 4.83 10.95
CA HIS A 133 -0.88 4.37 10.67
C HIS A 133 -1.71 4.29 11.96
N ALA A 134 -1.14 3.78 13.06
CA ALA A 134 -1.82 3.62 14.34
C ALA A 134 -2.28 4.93 14.98
N PHE A 135 -1.55 6.03 14.81
CA PHE A 135 -1.90 7.32 15.44
C PHE A 135 -3.30 7.81 15.09
N ARG A 136 -3.79 7.52 13.88
CA ARG A 136 -5.15 7.94 13.48
C ARG A 136 -6.27 7.21 14.23
N TYR A 137 -5.96 6.10 14.90
CA TYR A 137 -6.91 5.32 15.69
C TYR A 137 -6.94 5.77 17.15
N LEU A 138 -5.96 6.56 17.59
CA LEU A 138 -5.85 6.99 18.99
C LEU A 138 -6.75 8.20 19.27
N SER A 139 -7.36 8.19 20.45
CA SER A 139 -8.10 9.33 20.98
C SER A 139 -7.97 9.39 22.50
N PRO A 140 -8.03 10.59 23.11
CA PRO A 140 -7.95 10.70 24.56
C PRO A 140 -9.27 10.29 25.24
N PRO A 141 -9.23 9.63 26.42
CA PRO A 141 -8.03 9.12 27.10
C PRO A 141 -7.49 7.87 26.41
N VAL A 142 -6.16 7.76 26.36
CA VAL A 142 -5.45 6.61 25.76
C VAL A 142 -4.69 5.84 26.83
N THR A 143 -4.63 4.52 26.66
CA THR A 143 -3.77 3.60 27.42
C THR A 143 -2.67 3.03 26.53
N MET A 144 -1.62 2.44 27.12
CA MET A 144 -0.60 1.73 26.33
C MET A 144 -1.17 0.47 25.65
N ALA A 145 -2.22 -0.12 26.22
CA ALA A 145 -2.96 -1.23 25.59
C ALA A 145 -3.68 -0.76 24.32
N ASP A 146 -4.40 0.37 24.37
CA ASP A 146 -5.05 0.96 23.19
C ASP A 146 -4.03 1.25 22.08
N ALA A 147 -2.83 1.71 22.44
CA ALA A 147 -1.76 1.97 21.49
C ALA A 147 -1.23 0.69 20.82
N ALA A 148 -1.10 -0.42 21.57
CA ALA A 148 -0.71 -1.72 21.01
C ALA A 148 -1.79 -2.28 20.08
N GLU A 149 -3.06 -2.20 20.48
CA GLU A 149 -4.20 -2.60 19.65
C GLU A 149 -4.28 -1.76 18.36
N ALA A 150 -4.00 -0.46 18.43
CA ALA A 150 -3.96 0.42 17.26
C ALA A 150 -2.84 0.05 16.27
N ILE A 151 -1.69 -0.40 16.75
CA ILE A 151 -0.59 -0.90 15.90
C ILE A 151 -1.00 -2.21 15.22
N ILE A 152 -1.67 -3.11 15.94
CA ILE A 152 -2.20 -4.35 15.36
C ILE A 152 -3.30 -4.04 14.32
N GLN A 153 -4.18 -3.08 14.58
CA GLN A 153 -5.19 -2.64 13.63
C GLN A 153 -4.57 -2.00 12.38
N ALA A 154 -3.49 -1.23 12.53
CA ALA A 154 -2.75 -0.70 11.39
C ALA A 154 -2.19 -1.80 10.49
N ASP A 155 -1.78 -2.92 11.07
CA ASP A 155 -1.27 -4.06 10.32
C ASP A 155 -2.37 -4.75 9.51
N TYR A 156 -3.57 -4.91 10.09
CA TYR A 156 -4.74 -5.39 9.35
C TYR A 156 -5.09 -4.49 8.16
N ASP A 157 -5.13 -3.17 8.38
CA ASP A 157 -5.64 -2.22 7.40
C ASP A 157 -4.65 -1.92 6.26
N HIS A 158 -3.34 -2.08 6.50
CA HIS A 158 -2.30 -1.60 5.59
C HIS A 158 -1.26 -2.65 5.19
N PHE A 159 -1.25 -3.81 5.85
CA PHE A 159 -0.30 -4.89 5.61
C PHE A 159 -0.97 -6.26 5.56
N ASP A 160 -2.30 -6.30 5.36
CA ASP A 160 -3.12 -7.52 5.29
C ASP A 160 -2.93 -8.47 6.50
N GLY A 161 -2.54 -7.91 7.65
CA GLY A 161 -2.24 -8.66 8.87
C GLY A 161 -0.95 -9.49 8.83
N ALA A 162 -0.03 -9.20 7.90
CA ALA A 162 1.21 -9.96 7.70
C ALA A 162 2.12 -10.04 8.94
N HIS A 163 2.03 -9.09 9.86
CA HIS A 163 2.87 -9.02 11.06
C HIS A 163 2.10 -9.27 12.37
N VAL A 164 0.78 -9.46 12.32
CA VAL A 164 -0.08 -9.67 13.52
C VAL A 164 0.47 -10.76 14.44
N GLY A 165 0.93 -11.89 13.90
CA GLY A 165 1.52 -12.96 14.72
C GLY A 165 2.68 -12.45 15.59
N THR A 166 3.66 -11.78 14.97
CA THR A 166 4.80 -11.16 15.65
C THR A 166 4.36 -10.10 16.66
N LEU A 167 3.39 -9.25 16.29
CA LEU A 167 2.89 -8.19 17.16
C LEU A 167 2.20 -8.77 18.40
N LEU A 168 1.36 -9.80 18.24
CA LEU A 168 0.69 -10.47 19.36
C LEU A 168 1.67 -11.22 20.24
N ASP A 169 2.69 -11.87 19.66
CA ASP A 169 3.74 -12.52 20.44
C ASP A 169 4.46 -11.50 21.34
N ILE A 170 4.92 -10.39 20.77
CA ILE A 170 5.72 -9.40 21.51
C ILE A 170 4.84 -8.60 22.49
N PHE A 171 3.76 -7.98 22.02
CA PHE A 171 2.88 -7.20 22.90
C PHE A 171 2.18 -8.06 23.94
N GLY A 172 1.80 -9.30 23.59
CA GLY A 172 1.21 -10.25 24.52
C GLY A 172 2.19 -10.69 25.60
N ASN A 173 3.43 -11.02 25.25
CA ASN A 173 4.47 -11.38 26.23
C ASN A 173 4.83 -10.21 27.16
N ARG A 174 4.61 -8.97 26.73
CA ARG A 174 4.77 -7.75 27.53
C ARG A 174 3.50 -7.30 28.23
N GLY A 175 2.37 -7.99 28.04
CA GLY A 175 1.10 -7.74 28.71
C GLY A 175 0.24 -6.62 28.14
N PHE A 176 0.64 -5.98 27.04
CA PHE A 176 -0.10 -4.85 26.46
C PHE A 176 -1.43 -5.27 25.84
N VAL A 177 -1.51 -6.50 25.35
CA VAL A 177 -2.72 -7.07 24.77
C VAL A 177 -2.92 -8.49 25.29
N ASP A 178 -4.15 -8.99 25.22
CA ASP A 178 -4.43 -10.42 25.39
C ASP A 178 -4.43 -11.08 23.99
N PRO A 179 -3.41 -11.87 23.61
CA PRO A 179 -3.41 -12.57 22.33
C PRO A 179 -4.63 -13.48 22.14
N ALA A 180 -5.25 -13.93 23.24
CA ALA A 180 -6.46 -14.74 23.19
C ALA A 180 -7.68 -13.94 22.69
N ALA A 181 -7.66 -12.61 22.71
CA ALA A 181 -8.74 -11.78 22.19
C ALA A 181 -8.77 -11.68 20.65
N PHE A 182 -7.69 -12.04 19.96
CA PHE A 182 -7.56 -11.85 18.51
C PHE A 182 -7.87 -13.15 17.76
N GLY A 183 -8.92 -13.12 16.93
CA GLY A 183 -9.31 -14.23 16.08
C GLY A 183 -8.42 -14.40 14.83
N PRO A 184 -8.80 -15.30 13.91
CA PRO A 184 -8.11 -15.48 12.64
C PRO A 184 -8.06 -14.21 11.78
N VAL A 185 -7.02 -14.08 10.97
CA VAL A 185 -6.91 -13.10 9.88
C VAL A 185 -7.42 -13.75 8.61
N ILE A 186 -8.18 -13.02 7.78
CA ILE A 186 -8.71 -13.53 6.51
C ILE A 186 -8.27 -12.60 5.38
N ASN A 187 -7.57 -13.14 4.39
CA ASN A 187 -7.27 -12.48 3.13
C ASN A 187 -7.88 -13.26 1.96
N HIS A 188 -8.62 -12.56 1.10
CA HIS A 188 -9.32 -13.13 -0.04
C HIS A 188 -9.55 -12.07 -1.10
N GLU A 189 -9.11 -12.34 -2.34
CA GLU A 189 -9.46 -11.52 -3.49
C GLU A 189 -10.91 -11.78 -3.89
N PRO A 190 -11.76 -10.73 -3.99
CA PRO A 190 -13.13 -10.91 -4.41
C PRO A 190 -13.24 -11.63 -5.76
N LEU A 191 -14.16 -12.60 -5.83
CA LEU A 191 -14.47 -13.30 -7.07
C LEU A 191 -14.91 -12.31 -8.17
N PRO A 192 -14.38 -12.42 -9.40
CA PRO A 192 -14.81 -11.61 -10.52
C PRO A 192 -16.21 -12.04 -10.99
N ALA A 193 -16.85 -11.21 -11.81
CA ALA A 193 -18.06 -11.61 -12.51
C ALA A 193 -17.79 -12.83 -13.42
N THR A 194 -18.86 -13.54 -13.82
CA THR A 194 -18.73 -14.66 -14.76
C THR A 194 -19.99 -14.87 -15.58
N GLU A 195 -19.83 -15.19 -16.86
CA GLU A 195 -20.94 -15.59 -17.73
C GLU A 195 -21.32 -17.07 -17.57
N GLN A 196 -20.56 -17.84 -16.77
CA GLN A 196 -20.85 -19.25 -16.54
C GLN A 196 -22.11 -19.41 -15.69
N LEU A 197 -23.17 -19.97 -16.28
CA LEU A 197 -24.34 -20.45 -15.57
C LEU A 197 -24.12 -21.88 -15.08
N GLY A 198 -24.49 -22.14 -13.83
CA GLY A 198 -24.30 -23.45 -13.18
C GLY A 198 -22.84 -23.85 -12.98
N GLY A 199 -22.62 -25.05 -12.45
CA GLY A 199 -21.27 -25.52 -12.09
C GLY A 199 -20.71 -24.79 -10.87
N THR A 200 -19.41 -24.48 -10.88
CA THR A 200 -18.71 -23.86 -9.74
C THR A 200 -17.64 -22.88 -10.17
N VAL A 201 -17.33 -21.90 -9.32
CA VAL A 201 -16.15 -21.03 -9.40
C VAL A 201 -15.15 -21.37 -8.26
N PRO A 202 -13.84 -21.46 -8.53
CA PRO A 202 -12.87 -21.72 -7.47
C PRO A 202 -12.81 -20.54 -6.49
N VAL A 203 -12.77 -20.86 -5.20
CA VAL A 203 -12.55 -19.91 -4.12
C VAL A 203 -11.22 -20.23 -3.45
N VAL A 204 -10.43 -19.20 -3.20
CA VAL A 204 -9.14 -19.28 -2.52
C VAL A 204 -9.15 -18.27 -1.39
N VAL A 205 -8.88 -18.73 -0.18
CA VAL A 205 -8.77 -17.89 1.02
C VAL A 205 -7.44 -18.18 1.68
N GLN A 206 -6.73 -17.13 2.09
CA GLN A 206 -5.65 -17.24 3.06
C GLN A 206 -6.21 -16.91 4.43
N ALA A 207 -6.08 -17.82 5.39
CA ALA A 207 -6.53 -17.61 6.75
C ALA A 207 -5.44 -18.02 7.74
N THR A 208 -4.95 -17.06 8.49
CA THR A 208 -3.88 -17.26 9.48
C THR A 208 -4.44 -17.10 10.87
N GLY A 209 -4.10 -18.01 11.77
CA GLY A 209 -4.52 -17.97 13.16
C GLY A 209 -3.36 -17.50 14.03
N PRO A 210 -3.25 -16.20 14.36
CA PRO A 210 -2.01 -15.65 14.89
C PRO A 210 -1.68 -16.14 16.30
N SER A 211 -2.69 -16.51 17.10
CA SER A 211 -2.53 -17.06 18.46
C SER A 211 -3.09 -18.47 18.65
N SER A 212 -3.79 -19.00 17.64
CA SER A 212 -4.35 -20.37 17.65
C SER A 212 -4.59 -20.80 16.20
N PRO A 213 -4.30 -22.07 15.83
CA PRO A 213 -4.48 -22.53 14.46
C PRO A 213 -5.92 -22.39 13.98
N VAL A 214 -6.10 -22.02 12.71
CA VAL A 214 -7.41 -21.95 12.07
C VAL A 214 -8.00 -23.37 12.01
N ALA A 215 -9.21 -23.53 12.56
CA ALA A 215 -9.90 -24.82 12.64
C ALA A 215 -10.81 -25.04 11.43
N THR A 216 -11.52 -24.00 10.97
CA THR A 216 -12.38 -24.07 9.80
C THR A 216 -12.46 -22.73 9.09
N VAL A 217 -12.55 -22.76 7.77
CA VAL A 217 -12.90 -21.61 6.94
C VAL A 217 -14.13 -21.98 6.12
N ARG A 218 -15.10 -21.07 6.05
CA ARG A 218 -16.35 -21.26 5.31
C ARG A 218 -16.74 -20.00 4.57
N VAL A 219 -17.39 -20.19 3.43
CA VAL A 219 -18.02 -19.14 2.65
C VAL A 219 -19.52 -19.25 2.86
N VAL A 220 -20.14 -18.15 3.29
CA VAL A 220 -21.60 -18.05 3.38
C VAL A 220 -22.08 -17.20 2.22
N TYR A 221 -22.99 -17.73 1.40
CA TYR A 221 -23.40 -17.10 0.13
C TYR A 221 -24.91 -17.22 -0.13
N GLY A 222 -25.42 -16.37 -1.01
CA GLY A 222 -26.81 -16.30 -1.46
C GLY A 222 -26.91 -15.80 -2.90
N TYR A 223 -28.05 -16.02 -3.54
CA TYR A 223 -28.33 -15.54 -4.91
C TYR A 223 -29.50 -14.56 -4.85
N ASP A 224 -29.30 -13.32 -5.30
CA ASP A 224 -30.29 -12.21 -5.25
C ASP A 224 -30.93 -12.00 -3.87
N ALA A 225 -30.25 -12.44 -2.82
CA ALA A 225 -30.75 -12.49 -1.46
C ALA A 225 -29.59 -12.46 -0.46
N ALA A 226 -29.93 -12.21 0.80
CA ALA A 226 -28.95 -12.30 1.89
C ALA A 226 -28.33 -13.71 1.96
N PRO A 227 -27.03 -13.84 2.26
CA PRO A 227 -26.36 -15.13 2.35
C PRO A 227 -26.98 -16.06 3.39
N ASP A 228 -27.41 -17.25 2.97
CA ASP A 228 -28.03 -18.28 3.83
C ASP A 228 -27.48 -19.70 3.60
N ARG A 229 -26.65 -19.90 2.56
CA ARG A 229 -25.99 -21.17 2.25
C ARG A 229 -24.56 -21.14 2.73
N THR A 230 -24.05 -22.29 3.18
CA THR A 230 -22.67 -22.42 3.68
C THR A 230 -21.89 -23.44 2.87
N MET A 231 -20.68 -23.08 2.48
CA MET A 231 -19.68 -23.96 1.90
C MET A 231 -18.43 -23.96 2.79
N VAL A 232 -18.00 -25.13 3.25
CA VAL A 232 -16.74 -25.26 4.01
C VAL A 232 -15.58 -25.41 3.02
N LEU A 233 -14.50 -24.67 3.23
CA LEU A 233 -13.29 -24.76 2.43
C LEU A 233 -12.39 -25.91 2.94
N THR A 234 -11.64 -26.51 2.02
CA THR A 234 -10.67 -27.55 2.31
C THR A 234 -9.30 -26.90 2.57
N PRO A 235 -8.61 -27.24 3.68
CA PRO A 235 -7.24 -26.76 3.91
C PRO A 235 -6.27 -27.37 2.89
N GLU A 236 -5.33 -26.56 2.40
CA GLU A 236 -4.20 -26.94 1.55
C GLU A 236 -2.88 -26.75 2.33
N GLU A 237 -1.75 -26.62 1.63
CA GLU A 237 -0.45 -26.35 2.25
C GLU A 237 -0.39 -24.92 2.80
N GLY A 238 0.16 -24.76 4.02
CA GLY A 238 0.24 -23.48 4.71
C GLY A 238 -1.12 -22.97 5.19
N ASP A 239 -1.31 -21.65 5.14
CA ASP A 239 -2.54 -20.96 5.59
C ASP A 239 -3.61 -20.86 4.48
N ARG A 240 -3.52 -21.71 3.46
CA ARG A 240 -4.36 -21.65 2.27
C ARG A 240 -5.55 -22.60 2.38
N PHE A 241 -6.74 -22.10 2.06
CA PHE A 241 -8.00 -22.84 2.04
C PHE A 241 -8.68 -22.67 0.69
N THR A 242 -9.17 -23.77 0.11
CA THR A 242 -9.80 -23.75 -1.22
C THR A 242 -11.17 -24.42 -1.24
N GLY A 243 -12.00 -24.01 -2.19
CA GLY A 243 -13.32 -24.58 -2.40
C GLY A 243 -13.85 -24.25 -3.78
N ALA A 244 -15.03 -24.77 -4.09
CA ALA A 244 -15.69 -24.58 -5.37
C ALA A 244 -17.11 -24.07 -5.13
N LEU A 245 -17.29 -22.75 -5.20
CA LEU A 245 -18.57 -22.09 -4.91
C LEU A 245 -19.57 -22.41 -6.03
N PRO A 246 -20.73 -23.01 -5.72
CA PRO A 246 -21.75 -23.32 -6.73
C PRO A 246 -22.34 -22.06 -7.35
N LEU A 247 -22.43 -22.03 -8.67
CA LEU A 247 -23.04 -20.93 -9.42
C LEU A 247 -24.53 -21.19 -9.67
N PRO A 248 -25.36 -20.13 -9.73
CA PRO A 248 -26.78 -20.26 -10.06
C PRO A 248 -26.97 -20.69 -11.53
N GLU A 249 -28.04 -21.44 -11.80
CA GLU A 249 -28.43 -21.88 -13.16
C GLU A 249 -29.01 -20.74 -14.02
N THR A 250 -29.33 -19.61 -13.40
CA THR A 250 -29.86 -18.40 -14.06
C THR A 250 -29.02 -17.20 -13.65
N ALA A 251 -29.07 -16.14 -14.46
CA ALA A 251 -28.38 -14.90 -14.13
C ALA A 251 -28.86 -14.35 -12.78
N ALA A 252 -27.92 -13.96 -11.92
CA ALA A 252 -28.16 -13.47 -10.57
C ALA A 252 -26.93 -12.75 -10.01
N THR A 253 -27.12 -11.93 -8.99
CA THR A 253 -26.03 -11.40 -8.16
C THR A 253 -25.76 -12.38 -7.02
N VAL A 254 -24.52 -12.84 -6.90
CA VAL A 254 -24.07 -13.66 -5.77
C VAL A 254 -23.51 -12.75 -4.69
N ALA A 255 -24.18 -12.72 -3.54
CA ALA A 255 -23.67 -12.06 -2.35
C ALA A 255 -23.04 -13.10 -1.42
N TYR A 256 -21.87 -12.81 -0.86
CA TYR A 256 -21.16 -13.73 0.02
C TYR A 256 -20.26 -13.03 1.04
N TYR A 257 -19.84 -13.78 2.05
CA TYR A 257 -18.75 -13.40 2.95
C TYR A 257 -17.96 -14.64 3.36
N VAL A 258 -16.72 -14.43 3.77
CA VAL A 258 -15.85 -15.49 4.30
C VAL A 258 -15.88 -15.42 5.83
N GLU A 259 -15.90 -16.58 6.48
CA GLU A 259 -15.82 -16.72 7.92
C GLU A 259 -14.74 -17.74 8.27
N ALA A 260 -13.80 -17.35 9.14
CA ALA A 260 -12.76 -18.23 9.66
C ALA A 260 -12.92 -18.36 11.16
N GLU A 261 -12.77 -19.59 11.66
CA GLU A 261 -12.88 -19.94 13.07
C GLU A 261 -11.62 -20.72 13.48
N ASP A 262 -10.98 -20.33 14.57
CA ASP A 262 -9.82 -21.06 15.11
C ASP A 262 -10.19 -22.15 16.13
N ALA A 263 -9.19 -22.89 16.57
CA ALA A 263 -9.35 -23.99 17.54
C ALA A 263 -9.84 -23.55 18.93
N LEU A 264 -9.87 -22.24 19.23
CA LEU A 264 -10.44 -21.68 20.45
C LEU A 264 -11.90 -21.21 20.24
N GLY A 265 -12.44 -21.34 19.03
CA GLY A 265 -13.81 -20.95 18.67
C GLY A 265 -13.96 -19.45 18.38
N ARG A 266 -12.85 -18.72 18.15
CA ARG A 266 -12.91 -17.30 17.81
C ARG A 266 -13.17 -17.16 16.33
N ILE A 267 -14.03 -16.22 15.97
CA ILE A 267 -14.54 -16.06 14.61
C ILE A 267 -14.17 -14.69 14.07
N SER A 268 -13.63 -14.68 12.85
CA SER A 268 -13.44 -13.49 12.03
C SER A 268 -14.24 -13.60 10.74
N ARG A 269 -14.60 -12.45 10.15
CA ARG A 269 -15.36 -12.38 8.90
C ARG A 269 -14.77 -11.38 7.93
N LEU A 270 -14.89 -11.67 6.64
CA LEU A 270 -14.56 -10.77 5.55
C LEU A 270 -15.78 -10.60 4.61
N PRO A 271 -16.35 -9.39 4.48
CA PRO A 271 -15.96 -8.16 5.18
C PRO A 271 -16.28 -8.23 6.68
N ALA A 272 -15.60 -7.42 7.50
CA ALA A 272 -15.78 -7.40 8.96
C ALA A 272 -17.23 -7.09 9.39
N GLY A 273 -17.97 -6.34 8.58
CA GLY A 273 -19.38 -6.02 8.80
C GLY A 273 -20.38 -7.14 8.47
N ALA A 274 -19.92 -8.33 8.09
CA ALA A 274 -20.81 -9.45 7.78
C ALA A 274 -21.61 -9.95 9.01
N PRO A 275 -22.90 -10.31 8.85
CA PRO A 275 -23.61 -10.51 7.58
C PRO A 275 -24.28 -9.25 6.99
N ALA A 276 -24.16 -8.08 7.62
CA ALA A 276 -24.79 -6.85 7.12
C ALA A 276 -24.08 -6.30 5.87
N GLN A 277 -22.77 -6.53 5.76
CA GLN A 277 -21.95 -6.24 4.58
C GLN A 277 -21.53 -7.56 3.91
N THR A 278 -21.44 -7.54 2.58
CA THR A 278 -21.11 -8.71 1.76
C THR A 278 -20.20 -8.29 0.60
N LEU A 279 -19.35 -9.22 0.16
CA LEU A 279 -18.75 -9.18 -1.17
C LEU A 279 -19.80 -9.61 -2.19
N GLN A 280 -19.69 -9.12 -3.43
CA GLN A 280 -20.65 -9.42 -4.49
C GLN A 280 -19.97 -9.60 -5.84
N PHE A 281 -20.52 -10.49 -6.67
CA PHE A 281 -20.19 -10.60 -8.08
C PHE A 281 -21.43 -11.03 -8.87
N THR A 282 -21.44 -10.74 -10.17
CA THR A 282 -22.56 -11.05 -11.07
C THR A 282 -22.30 -12.35 -11.81
N VAL A 283 -23.38 -13.13 -11.99
CA VAL A 283 -23.38 -14.34 -12.81
C VAL A 283 -24.38 -14.13 -13.94
N GLY A 284 -23.97 -14.33 -15.18
CA GLY A 284 -24.80 -14.15 -16.38
C GLY A 284 -24.15 -13.29 -17.47
N PRO A 285 -24.89 -12.96 -18.54
CA PRO A 285 -24.37 -12.16 -19.65
C PRO A 285 -23.84 -10.82 -19.17
N ASP A 286 -22.69 -10.41 -19.69
CA ASP A 286 -22.12 -9.11 -19.40
C ASP A 286 -22.57 -8.05 -20.41
N HIS A 287 -22.90 -6.88 -19.88
CA HIS A 287 -23.43 -5.73 -20.59
C HIS A 287 -22.66 -4.45 -20.26
N GLU A 288 -21.62 -4.54 -19.44
CA GLU A 288 -20.78 -3.43 -19.05
C GLU A 288 -19.58 -3.42 -19.98
N ALA A 289 -19.28 -2.27 -20.59
CA ALA A 289 -18.10 -2.10 -21.43
C ALA A 289 -16.90 -1.61 -20.60
N PRO A 290 -15.66 -1.88 -21.03
CA PRO A 290 -14.48 -1.45 -20.30
C PRO A 290 -14.45 0.06 -20.06
N VAL A 291 -14.01 0.49 -18.89
CA VAL A 291 -13.77 1.91 -18.59
C VAL A 291 -12.33 2.25 -19.00
N VAL A 292 -12.17 3.26 -19.85
CA VAL A 292 -10.85 3.70 -20.36
C VAL A 292 -10.54 5.10 -19.83
N GLU A 293 -9.39 5.24 -19.17
CA GLU A 293 -8.83 6.52 -18.75
C GLU A 293 -7.50 6.78 -19.47
N HIS A 294 -7.39 7.94 -20.12
CA HIS A 294 -6.21 8.35 -20.88
C HIS A 294 -5.99 9.85 -20.78
N THR A 295 -4.74 10.28 -20.61
CA THR A 295 -4.37 11.70 -20.72
C THR A 295 -3.93 12.01 -22.15
N PRO A 296 -4.64 12.90 -22.88
CA PRO A 296 -4.32 13.20 -24.27
C PRO A 296 -2.90 13.73 -24.46
N ILE A 297 -2.23 13.29 -25.52
CA ILE A 297 -0.93 13.83 -25.93
C ILE A 297 -1.16 15.26 -26.44
N ALA A 298 -0.50 16.26 -25.83
CA ALA A 298 -0.67 17.66 -26.26
C ALA A 298 0.19 18.01 -27.49
N SER A 299 1.43 17.51 -27.52
CA SER A 299 2.37 17.65 -28.65
C SER A 299 3.48 16.61 -28.53
N ALA A 300 4.14 16.31 -29.64
CA ALA A 300 5.22 15.34 -29.71
C ALA A 300 6.46 15.95 -30.35
N SER A 301 7.63 15.81 -29.73
CA SER A 301 8.89 16.17 -30.39
C SER A 301 9.38 15.05 -31.31
N LEU A 302 9.95 15.40 -32.45
CA LEU A 302 10.71 14.48 -33.31
C LEU A 302 11.79 13.69 -32.57
N ALA A 303 12.41 14.28 -31.53
CA ALA A 303 13.46 13.63 -30.75
C ALA A 303 12.92 12.55 -29.79
N ALA A 304 11.63 12.62 -29.45
CA ALA A 304 10.95 11.68 -28.57
C ALA A 304 10.15 10.61 -29.35
N TRP A 305 10.25 10.60 -30.68
CA TRP A 305 9.48 9.69 -31.52
C TRP A 305 10.14 8.28 -31.57
N PRO A 306 9.37 7.17 -31.49
CA PRO A 306 7.91 7.11 -31.43
C PRO A 306 7.35 7.45 -30.04
N VAL A 307 6.29 8.25 -30.02
CA VAL A 307 5.59 8.59 -28.78
C VAL A 307 4.76 7.39 -28.31
N GLU A 308 4.67 7.23 -26.99
CA GLU A 308 3.88 6.19 -26.34
C GLU A 308 2.49 6.71 -25.96
N VAL A 309 1.46 5.90 -26.21
CA VAL A 309 0.12 6.05 -25.66
C VAL A 309 0.03 5.21 -24.39
N VAL A 310 -0.46 5.80 -23.29
CA VAL A 310 -0.62 5.13 -22.00
C VAL A 310 -2.07 5.26 -21.53
N ALA A 311 -2.72 4.15 -21.19
CA ALA A 311 -4.10 4.14 -20.69
C ALA A 311 -4.25 3.24 -19.46
N HIS A 312 -5.13 3.63 -18.55
CA HIS A 312 -5.66 2.78 -17.49
C HIS A 312 -7.02 2.24 -17.94
N VAL A 313 -7.20 0.91 -17.90
CA VAL A 313 -8.41 0.27 -18.42
C VAL A 313 -8.88 -0.81 -17.44
N GLU A 314 -10.13 -0.71 -17.00
CA GLU A 314 -10.76 -1.64 -16.07
C GLU A 314 -12.07 -2.19 -16.65
N ASP A 315 -12.41 -3.42 -16.26
CA ASP A 315 -13.63 -4.11 -16.69
C ASP A 315 -14.05 -5.18 -15.67
N ASN A 316 -15.34 -5.49 -15.56
CA ASN A 316 -15.91 -6.40 -14.55
C ASN A 316 -15.63 -7.90 -14.85
N LEU A 317 -15.44 -8.29 -16.11
CA LEU A 317 -15.01 -9.61 -16.58
C LEU A 317 -13.55 -9.65 -17.05
N GLY A 318 -12.92 -8.48 -17.05
CA GLY A 318 -11.55 -8.29 -17.44
C GLY A 318 -11.42 -7.94 -18.91
N VAL A 319 -10.32 -7.25 -19.20
CA VAL A 319 -10.04 -6.71 -20.52
C VAL A 319 -9.45 -7.80 -21.43
N ASP A 320 -9.95 -7.91 -22.65
CA ASP A 320 -9.42 -8.79 -23.69
C ASP A 320 -8.31 -8.09 -24.47
N THR A 321 -8.63 -6.95 -25.07
CA THR A 321 -7.72 -6.23 -25.96
C THR A 321 -7.87 -4.72 -25.82
N VAL A 322 -6.74 -4.01 -25.96
CA VAL A 322 -6.71 -2.54 -26.01
C VAL A 322 -5.84 -2.14 -27.21
N TRP A 323 -6.32 -1.22 -28.03
CA TRP A 323 -5.63 -0.77 -29.23
C TRP A 323 -5.87 0.71 -29.53
N VAL A 324 -5.10 1.24 -30.46
CA VAL A 324 -5.19 2.62 -30.92
C VAL A 324 -5.35 2.63 -32.43
N ASP A 325 -6.42 3.26 -32.92
CA ASP A 325 -6.57 3.63 -34.32
C ASP A 325 -6.04 5.06 -34.51
N PHE A 326 -5.22 5.29 -35.53
CA PHE A 326 -4.71 6.63 -35.80
C PHE A 326 -4.66 6.98 -37.29
N THR A 327 -4.62 8.29 -37.54
CA THR A 327 -4.33 8.88 -38.84
C THR A 327 -3.17 9.85 -38.72
N LEU A 328 -2.35 9.90 -39.77
CA LEU A 328 -1.20 10.78 -39.90
C LEU A 328 -1.35 11.64 -41.15
N GLU A 329 -1.42 12.96 -40.94
CA GLU A 329 -1.43 13.95 -42.00
C GLU A 329 -0.07 14.65 -42.05
N VAL A 330 0.62 14.49 -43.18
CA VAL A 330 1.93 15.09 -43.41
C VAL A 330 1.76 16.43 -44.15
N PRO A 331 2.44 17.53 -43.73
CA PRO A 331 2.30 18.83 -44.39
C PRO A 331 2.71 18.77 -45.86
N GLY A 332 1.83 19.26 -46.74
CA GLY A 332 2.07 19.28 -48.19
C GLY A 332 1.83 17.93 -48.89
N SER A 333 1.38 16.91 -48.16
CA SER A 333 0.89 15.66 -48.73
C SER A 333 -0.63 15.68 -48.87
N GLU A 334 -1.17 15.11 -49.95
CA GLU A 334 -2.60 14.87 -50.12
C GLU A 334 -3.05 13.51 -49.55
N THR A 335 -2.11 12.64 -49.18
CA THR A 335 -2.40 11.32 -48.60
C THR A 335 -2.39 11.37 -47.08
N VAL A 336 -3.46 10.86 -46.47
CA VAL A 336 -3.56 10.59 -45.04
C VAL A 336 -3.26 9.11 -44.82
N GLU A 337 -2.20 8.81 -44.06
CA GLU A 337 -1.93 7.43 -43.65
C GLU A 337 -2.85 7.07 -42.48
N ALA A 338 -3.41 5.86 -42.47
CA ALA A 338 -4.23 5.35 -41.38
C ALA A 338 -3.73 3.95 -41.00
N ASP A 339 -3.60 3.67 -39.71
CA ASP A 339 -3.12 2.38 -39.21
C ASP A 339 -3.61 2.15 -37.76
N THR A 340 -3.38 0.95 -37.24
CA THR A 340 -3.80 0.51 -35.91
C THR A 340 -2.65 -0.21 -35.20
N PHE A 341 -2.51 -0.01 -33.89
CA PHE A 341 -1.56 -0.78 -33.08
C PHE A 341 -2.13 -1.17 -31.71
N GLY A 342 -1.71 -2.32 -31.18
CA GLY A 342 -2.13 -2.80 -29.87
C GLY A 342 -1.34 -2.18 -28.71
N LEU A 343 -1.98 -2.08 -27.55
CA LEU A 343 -1.36 -1.71 -26.28
C LEU A 343 -1.13 -2.98 -25.44
N SER A 344 0.02 -3.05 -24.76
CA SER A 344 0.39 -4.17 -23.88
C SER A 344 0.32 -3.74 -22.41
N LEU A 345 -0.19 -4.62 -21.55
CA LEU A 345 -0.28 -4.37 -20.11
C LEU A 345 1.09 -4.53 -19.43
N ALA A 346 1.55 -3.49 -18.75
CA ALA A 346 2.75 -3.50 -17.91
C ALA A 346 2.55 -2.56 -16.71
N ASP A 347 2.86 -3.04 -15.51
CA ASP A 347 2.74 -2.28 -14.24
C ASP A 347 1.36 -1.63 -14.04
N GLY A 348 0.28 -2.37 -14.38
CA GLY A 348 -1.11 -1.90 -14.25
C GLY A 348 -1.58 -0.92 -15.34
N LEU A 349 -0.75 -0.62 -16.34
CA LEU A 349 -1.07 0.33 -17.41
C LEU A 349 -0.90 -0.31 -18.79
N TYR A 350 -1.80 0.02 -19.72
CA TYR A 350 -1.71 -0.35 -21.13
C TYR A 350 -0.82 0.64 -21.88
N ARG A 351 0.19 0.12 -22.59
CA ARG A 351 1.23 0.93 -23.26
C ARG A 351 1.53 0.47 -24.68
N GLY A 352 1.83 1.41 -25.55
CA GLY A 352 2.30 1.11 -26.91
C GLY A 352 2.67 2.37 -27.68
N ALA A 353 3.62 2.23 -28.60
CA ALA A 353 4.18 3.34 -29.34
C ALA A 353 3.70 3.35 -30.80
N PHE A 354 3.53 4.55 -31.38
CA PHE A 354 3.11 4.70 -32.77
C PHE A 354 4.09 3.98 -33.73
N PRO A 355 3.62 3.04 -34.57
CA PRO A 355 4.48 2.18 -35.40
C PRO A 355 4.97 2.87 -36.69
N VAL A 356 5.18 4.18 -36.66
CA VAL A 356 5.63 4.95 -37.83
C VAL A 356 7.12 5.30 -37.68
N PRO A 357 8.00 4.94 -38.61
CA PRO A 357 9.39 5.40 -38.59
C PRO A 357 9.47 6.93 -38.63
N VAL A 358 10.35 7.53 -37.83
CA VAL A 358 10.53 8.99 -37.73
C VAL A 358 10.78 9.67 -39.09
N ALA A 359 11.41 8.97 -40.04
CA ALA A 359 11.67 9.47 -41.39
C ALA A 359 10.39 9.80 -42.19
N ARG A 360 9.24 9.24 -41.80
CA ARG A 360 7.92 9.49 -42.41
C ARG A 360 7.08 10.52 -41.66
N VAL A 361 7.57 11.05 -40.55
CA VAL A 361 6.84 11.98 -39.68
C VAL A 361 7.60 13.30 -39.61
N PRO A 362 7.57 14.16 -40.63
CA PRO A 362 8.26 15.46 -40.57
C PRO A 362 7.61 16.39 -39.54
N SER A 363 8.35 17.42 -39.12
CA SER A 363 7.81 18.49 -38.27
C SER A 363 6.59 19.15 -38.93
N GLY A 364 5.57 19.42 -38.12
CA GLY A 364 4.27 19.93 -38.55
C GLY A 364 3.23 18.85 -38.87
N SER A 365 3.61 17.57 -38.84
CA SER A 365 2.65 16.48 -39.04
C SER A 365 1.57 16.47 -37.94
N MET A 366 0.34 16.22 -38.35
CA MET A 366 -0.81 16.10 -37.43
C MET A 366 -1.14 14.61 -37.26
N VAL A 367 -1.19 14.16 -36.01
CA VAL A 367 -1.67 12.82 -35.66
C VAL A 367 -3.02 12.96 -35.00
N ARG A 368 -4.00 12.19 -35.47
CA ARG A 368 -5.31 12.05 -34.81
C ARG A 368 -5.52 10.59 -34.43
N TYR A 369 -5.92 10.32 -33.20
CA TYR A 369 -6.05 8.95 -32.71
C TYR A 369 -7.24 8.77 -31.77
N ARG A 370 -7.65 7.51 -31.61
CA ARG A 370 -8.61 7.06 -30.60
C ARG A 370 -8.08 5.81 -29.91
N VAL A 371 -8.38 5.68 -28.63
CA VAL A 371 -8.07 4.49 -27.83
C VAL A 371 -9.33 3.64 -27.75
N HIS A 372 -9.17 2.35 -28.00
CA HIS A 372 -10.23 1.35 -27.98
C HIS A 372 -9.91 0.30 -26.94
N ALA A 373 -10.92 -0.18 -26.23
CA ALA A 373 -10.82 -1.32 -25.33
C ALA A 373 -12.00 -2.26 -25.54
N ARG A 374 -11.74 -3.55 -25.45
CA ARG A 374 -12.73 -4.63 -25.55
C ARG A 374 -12.59 -5.56 -24.35
N ASP A 375 -13.71 -5.95 -23.77
CA ASP A 375 -13.77 -6.91 -22.67
C ASP A 375 -13.67 -8.37 -23.14
N ARG A 376 -13.65 -9.28 -22.16
CA ARG A 376 -13.69 -10.74 -22.37
C ARG A 376 -15.11 -11.30 -22.42
N ALA A 377 -16.14 -10.47 -22.39
CA ALA A 377 -17.51 -10.94 -22.49
C ALA A 377 -17.72 -11.69 -23.81
N ALA A 378 -18.64 -12.65 -23.83
CA ALA A 378 -19.01 -13.34 -25.05
C ALA A 378 -19.56 -12.38 -26.12
N ALA A 379 -20.19 -11.28 -25.70
CA ALA A 379 -20.61 -10.20 -26.58
C ALA A 379 -19.43 -9.34 -27.07
N GLY A 380 -18.35 -9.27 -26.30
CA GLY A 380 -17.20 -8.40 -26.54
C GLY A 380 -17.62 -6.94 -26.51
N ASN A 381 -18.00 -6.41 -25.34
CA ASN A 381 -18.40 -5.02 -25.25
C ASN A 381 -17.16 -4.13 -25.44
N GLU A 382 -17.36 -2.99 -26.09
CA GLU A 382 -16.27 -2.12 -26.55
C GLU A 382 -16.49 -0.68 -26.10
N THR A 383 -15.41 -0.04 -25.68
CA THR A 383 -15.34 1.39 -25.37
C THR A 383 -14.36 2.06 -26.31
N VAL A 384 -14.73 3.26 -26.79
CA VAL A 384 -13.89 4.11 -27.63
C VAL A 384 -13.71 5.46 -26.93
N LEU A 385 -12.46 5.91 -26.83
CA LEU A 385 -12.07 7.17 -26.21
C LEU A 385 -11.22 8.03 -27.17
N PRO A 386 -11.61 9.29 -27.45
CA PRO A 386 -12.84 9.94 -27.01
C PRO A 386 -14.08 9.30 -27.66
N GLU A 387 -15.24 9.42 -27.01
CA GLU A 387 -16.53 8.93 -27.52
C GLU A 387 -16.86 9.58 -28.87
N ASP A 388 -16.61 10.89 -28.97
CA ASP A 388 -16.77 11.68 -30.18
C ASP A 388 -15.43 12.27 -30.64
N GLY A 389 -15.19 12.25 -31.95
CA GLY A 389 -14.00 12.87 -32.56
C GLY A 389 -12.71 12.08 -32.33
N THR A 390 -11.61 12.80 -32.14
CA THR A 390 -10.26 12.24 -31.99
C THR A 390 -9.44 13.05 -30.99
N PHE A 391 -8.45 12.42 -30.38
CA PHE A 391 -7.34 13.14 -29.77
C PHE A 391 -6.37 13.56 -30.86
N ASP A 392 -5.93 14.82 -30.82
CA ASP A 392 -5.13 15.44 -31.87
C ASP A 392 -3.85 16.03 -31.28
N PHE A 393 -2.72 15.77 -31.93
CA PHE A 393 -1.47 16.45 -31.60
C PHE A 393 -0.59 16.71 -32.81
N VAL A 394 0.21 17.77 -32.70
CA VAL A 394 1.18 18.15 -33.73
C VAL A 394 2.58 17.66 -33.34
N VAL A 395 3.31 17.17 -34.33
CA VAL A 395 4.71 16.81 -34.21
C VAL A 395 5.59 18.05 -34.41
N THR A 396 6.43 18.40 -33.45
CA THR A 396 7.27 19.59 -33.46
C THR A 396 8.76 19.24 -33.64
N ALA A 397 9.54 20.19 -34.16
CA ALA A 397 10.99 20.09 -34.22
C ALA A 397 11.68 20.49 -32.90
N GLU A 398 10.93 20.72 -31.81
CA GLU A 398 11.52 21.12 -30.53
C GLU A 398 12.49 20.05 -30.02
N GLY A 399 13.65 20.45 -29.49
CA GLY A 399 14.71 19.53 -29.05
C GLY A 399 15.58 18.95 -30.17
N VAL A 400 15.31 19.21 -31.45
CA VAL A 400 16.18 18.81 -32.57
C VAL A 400 17.20 19.91 -32.87
N LEU A 401 18.43 19.74 -32.37
CA LEU A 401 19.51 20.73 -32.58
C LEU A 401 20.08 20.70 -34.02
N ARG A 402 19.90 19.61 -34.78
CA ARG A 402 20.16 19.47 -36.24
C ARG A 402 19.80 18.07 -36.74
N LEU A 403 19.25 17.96 -37.95
CA LEU A 403 19.02 16.69 -38.66
C LEU A 403 20.17 16.47 -39.66
N TYR A 404 20.92 15.37 -39.55
CA TYR A 404 21.97 15.01 -40.51
C TYR A 404 21.47 13.88 -41.42
N ASN A 405 21.47 14.12 -42.72
CA ASN A 405 21.22 13.10 -43.74
C ASN A 405 22.56 12.46 -44.14
N PHE A 406 22.76 11.18 -43.84
CA PHE A 406 24.00 10.46 -44.14
C PHE A 406 24.06 9.90 -45.58
N GLU A 407 22.99 10.05 -46.37
CA GLU A 407 22.89 9.52 -47.75
C GLU A 407 23.32 10.52 -48.84
N THR A 408 23.80 11.72 -48.46
CA THR A 408 24.37 12.70 -49.40
C THR A 408 25.73 13.21 -48.89
N THR A 409 26.70 13.27 -49.80
CA THR A 409 28.13 13.54 -49.53
C THR A 409 28.39 14.83 -48.74
N GLU A 410 29.27 14.69 -47.73
CA GLU A 410 29.97 15.69 -46.90
C GLU A 410 29.33 17.08 -46.79
N GLN A 411 28.55 17.29 -45.72
CA GLN A 411 28.34 18.63 -45.18
C GLN A 411 29.42 18.94 -44.13
N ALA A 412 30.25 19.96 -44.41
CA ALA A 412 31.28 20.42 -43.49
C ALA A 412 30.66 20.90 -42.18
N VAL A 413 30.95 20.20 -41.08
CA VAL A 413 30.51 20.59 -39.73
C VAL A 413 31.51 21.58 -39.15
N THR A 414 31.11 22.85 -39.02
CA THR A 414 31.83 23.82 -38.19
C THR A 414 31.19 23.83 -36.80
N ALA A 415 31.88 23.27 -35.80
CA ALA A 415 31.46 23.35 -34.40
C ALA A 415 31.67 24.77 -33.88
N THR A 416 30.59 25.51 -33.58
CA THR A 416 30.67 26.90 -33.10
C THR A 416 30.79 27.03 -31.58
N GLY A 417 30.87 25.93 -30.84
CA GLY A 417 31.26 25.93 -29.41
C GLY A 417 30.35 26.72 -28.45
N ALA A 418 29.19 27.20 -28.88
CA ALA A 418 28.29 27.99 -28.06
C ALA A 418 27.26 27.09 -27.36
N TRP A 419 27.65 26.46 -26.26
CA TRP A 419 26.68 26.04 -25.24
C TRP A 419 26.53 27.20 -24.25
N SER A 420 25.54 28.06 -24.47
CA SER A 420 25.10 28.98 -23.42
C SER A 420 24.30 28.18 -22.40
N ARG A 421 24.81 28.12 -21.17
CA ARG A 421 24.06 27.59 -20.02
C ARG A 421 22.70 28.27 -19.93
N GLY A 422 21.64 27.48 -19.93
CA GLY A 422 20.30 27.81 -19.45
C GLY A 422 19.88 26.70 -18.52
#